data_AF-A0A9W6SWZ5-F1
#
_entry.id   AF-A0A9W6SWZ5-F1
#
_cell.length_a   1.000
_cell.length_b   1.000
_cell.length_c   1.000
_cell.angle_alpha   90.00
_cell.angle_beta   90.00
_cell.angle_gamma   90.00
#
_symmetry.space_group_name_H-M   'P 1'
#
loop_
_entity.id
_entity.type
_entity.pdbx_description
1 polymer ?
#
loop_
_entity_poly.entity_id
_entity_poly.type
_entity_poly.pdbx_seq_one_letter_code
_entity_poly.pdbx_strand_id
1 'polypeptide(L)'
;MFGACLSGRPVQMASQVSDMKYVIKFNNIPSTKVSHVSIFMLPNVQFDSNYTALVYIQIESNDLDSNLPPQFKLLGGLNINKQSAIYKINALNSTPSIKENQIDDADMDMDVENENTSGSSENISIGISIEPNATAQEQLDQLKQNMQLVRPAAVPQTNNAQMPVGVIDHNYLANLSNKIISNAYNFLSGFVDDHNNVPISRFDDWWTKFKGKVANDPKFLDNMV
;
A
#
# COMPACT_ATOMS: atom_id res chain seq x y z
N MET A 1 12.18 4.52 -22.70
CA MET A 1 11.56 3.17 -22.66
C MET A 1 10.44 3.08 -21.64
N PHE A 2 10.63 3.60 -20.42
CA PHE A 2 9.65 3.53 -19.35
C PHE A 2 9.18 4.93 -18.91
N GLY A 3 7.96 5.00 -18.39
CA GLY A 3 7.39 6.16 -17.71
C GLY A 3 6.79 5.74 -16.38
N ALA A 4 6.81 6.64 -15.41
CA ALA A 4 6.11 6.44 -14.14
C ALA A 4 5.38 7.71 -13.73
N CYS A 5 4.29 7.55 -12.98
CA CYS A 5 3.61 8.64 -12.30
C CYS A 5 3.33 8.27 -10.84
N LEU A 6 3.42 9.28 -10.00
CA LEU A 6 2.95 9.20 -8.62
C LEU A 6 1.50 9.69 -8.58
N SER A 7 0.72 9.19 -7.62
CA SER A 7 -0.64 9.65 -7.38
C SER A 7 -0.70 11.19 -7.27
N GLY A 8 -1.44 11.83 -8.18
CA GLY A 8 -1.61 13.28 -8.22
C GLY A 8 -0.46 14.09 -8.85
N ARG A 9 0.51 13.44 -9.52
CA ARG A 9 1.65 14.10 -10.17
C ARG A 9 1.76 13.78 -11.67
N PRO A 10 2.37 14.67 -12.47
CA PRO A 10 2.61 14.40 -13.88
C PRO A 10 3.52 13.19 -14.08
N VAL A 11 3.37 12.56 -15.24
CA VAL A 11 4.25 11.47 -15.69
C VAL A 11 5.68 11.99 -15.82
N GLN A 12 6.63 11.20 -15.30
CA GLN A 12 8.05 11.40 -15.53
C GLN A 12 8.62 10.26 -16.38
N MET A 13 9.57 10.62 -17.24
CA MET A 13 10.23 9.69 -18.14
C MET A 13 11.51 9.15 -17.50
N ALA A 14 11.83 7.90 -17.81
CA ALA A 14 13.04 7.27 -17.30
C ALA A 14 14.29 7.77 -18.02
N SER A 15 15.29 8.15 -17.24
CA SER A 15 16.64 8.45 -17.70
C SER A 15 17.47 7.18 -17.70
N GLN A 16 18.16 6.91 -18.81
CA GLN A 16 19.03 5.75 -18.92
C GLN A 16 20.33 6.00 -18.15
N VAL A 17 20.66 5.10 -17.22
CA VAL A 17 21.92 5.14 -16.45
C VAL A 17 22.93 4.10 -16.94
N SER A 18 22.44 3.05 -17.60
CA SER A 18 23.23 2.00 -18.24
C SER A 18 22.40 1.36 -19.35
N ASP A 19 22.99 0.52 -20.20
CA ASP A 19 22.32 -0.12 -21.34
C ASP A 19 21.03 -0.85 -20.92
N MET A 20 21.05 -1.49 -19.75
CA MET A 20 19.92 -2.27 -19.22
C MET A 20 19.31 -1.67 -17.94
N LYS A 21 19.71 -0.45 -17.55
CA LYS A 21 19.24 0.18 -16.32
C LYS A 21 18.72 1.59 -16.55
N TYR A 22 17.56 1.87 -15.98
CA TYR A 22 16.89 3.16 -16.05
C TYR A 22 16.51 3.66 -14.66
N VAL A 23 16.47 4.97 -14.49
CA VAL A 23 16.08 5.62 -13.23
C VAL A 23 15.07 6.74 -13.51
N ILE A 24 14.06 6.85 -12.64
CA ILE A 24 13.10 7.96 -12.61
C ILE A 24 13.21 8.61 -11.23
N LYS A 25 13.43 9.93 -11.17
CA LYS A 25 13.63 10.67 -9.92
C LYS A 25 12.50 11.67 -9.68
N PHE A 26 11.75 11.45 -8.61
CA PHE A 26 10.73 12.37 -8.14
C PHE A 26 11.31 13.14 -6.94
N ASN A 27 11.51 14.44 -7.13
CA ASN A 27 12.05 15.31 -6.09
C ASN A 27 10.92 16.04 -5.35
N ASN A 28 11.21 16.45 -4.12
CA ASN A 28 10.35 17.31 -3.30
C ASN A 28 8.92 16.75 -3.17
N ILE A 29 8.81 15.53 -2.65
CA ILE A 29 7.53 14.85 -2.47
C ILE A 29 7.10 14.99 -1.01
N PRO A 30 5.93 15.61 -0.75
CA PRO A 30 5.35 15.55 0.58
C PRO A 30 5.08 14.09 0.96
N SER A 31 5.72 13.62 2.03
CA SER A 31 5.60 12.26 2.58
C SER A 31 4.14 11.83 2.82
N THR A 32 3.24 12.77 3.07
CA THR A 32 1.80 12.53 3.33
C THR A 32 0.95 12.27 2.09
N LYS A 33 1.47 12.45 0.86
CA LYS A 33 0.63 12.54 -0.36
C LYS A 33 0.82 11.43 -1.38
N VAL A 34 1.73 10.48 -1.19
CA VAL A 34 1.97 9.44 -2.20
C VAL A 34 1.65 8.07 -1.64
N SER A 35 0.62 7.45 -2.21
CA SER A 35 0.20 6.08 -1.87
C SER A 35 0.42 5.11 -3.02
N HIS A 36 0.43 5.59 -4.27
CA HIS A 36 0.52 4.74 -5.45
C HIS A 36 1.55 5.25 -6.44
N VAL A 37 2.33 4.30 -6.95
CA VAL A 37 3.29 4.48 -8.04
C VAL A 37 2.76 3.68 -9.22
N SER A 38 2.47 4.34 -10.33
CA SER A 38 2.14 3.66 -11.58
C SER A 38 3.34 3.70 -12.49
N ILE A 39 3.75 2.55 -13.01
CA ILE A 39 4.86 2.42 -13.95
C ILE A 39 4.38 1.69 -15.20
N PHE A 40 4.85 2.13 -16.36
CA PHE A 40 4.45 1.59 -17.64
C PHE A 40 5.56 1.71 -18.69
N MET A 41 5.51 0.84 -19.68
CA MET A 41 6.32 0.93 -20.89
C MET A 41 5.69 1.94 -21.87
N LEU A 42 6.53 2.73 -22.54
CA LEU A 42 6.05 3.67 -23.56
C LEU A 42 5.60 2.94 -24.83
N PRO A 43 4.53 3.39 -25.49
CA PRO A 43 4.13 2.86 -26.79
C PRO A 43 5.26 3.11 -27.79
N ASN A 44 5.51 2.13 -28.67
CA ASN A 44 6.54 2.12 -29.71
C ASN A 44 7.96 1.72 -29.28
N VAL A 45 8.18 1.21 -28.06
CA VAL A 45 9.47 0.61 -27.70
C VAL A 45 9.38 -0.91 -27.76
N GLN A 46 10.26 -1.53 -28.56
CA GLN A 46 10.38 -2.98 -28.67
C GLN A 46 11.02 -3.51 -27.38
N PHE A 47 10.30 -4.36 -26.65
CA PHE A 47 10.79 -5.03 -25.45
C PHE A 47 10.88 -6.53 -25.76
N ASP A 48 12.07 -7.10 -25.65
CA ASP A 48 12.32 -8.50 -25.98
C ASP A 48 11.59 -9.43 -24.99
N SER A 49 10.94 -10.46 -25.53
CA SER A 49 10.21 -11.47 -24.76
C SER A 49 11.09 -12.29 -23.80
N ASN A 50 12.42 -12.32 -24.01
CA ASN A 50 13.37 -13.06 -23.17
C ASN A 50 13.79 -12.30 -21.91
N TYR A 51 13.42 -11.03 -21.80
CA TYR A 51 13.79 -10.17 -20.69
C TYR A 51 12.57 -9.75 -19.86
N THR A 52 12.82 -9.34 -18.63
CA THR A 52 11.84 -8.78 -17.70
C THR A 52 12.47 -7.58 -17.01
N ALA A 53 11.74 -6.46 -16.99
CA ALA A 53 12.17 -5.24 -16.32
C ALA A 53 11.73 -5.28 -14.85
N LEU A 54 12.69 -5.51 -13.95
CA LEU A 54 12.50 -5.46 -12.51
C LEU A 54 12.44 -4.00 -12.04
N VAL A 55 11.44 -3.70 -11.22
CA VAL A 55 11.15 -2.35 -10.72
C VAL A 55 11.52 -2.29 -9.25
N TYR A 56 12.44 -1.40 -8.92
CA TYR A 56 12.88 -1.12 -7.56
C TYR A 56 12.47 0.30 -7.16
N ILE A 57 12.19 0.48 -5.87
CA ILE A 57 11.95 1.79 -5.27
C ILE A 57 12.99 2.07 -4.21
N GLN A 58 13.44 3.32 -4.16
CA GLN A 58 14.29 3.87 -3.12
C GLN A 58 13.59 5.14 -2.62
N ILE A 59 13.39 5.22 -1.31
CA ILE A 59 12.83 6.40 -0.64
C ILE A 59 13.95 6.97 0.21
N GLU A 60 14.38 8.19 -0.12
CA GLU A 60 15.34 8.94 0.68
C GLU A 60 14.55 9.81 1.65
N SER A 61 14.49 9.37 2.91
CA SER A 61 14.02 10.20 4.03
C SER A 61 15.14 11.14 4.45
N ASN A 62 14.87 12.44 4.50
CA ASN A 62 15.79 13.45 5.02
C ASN A 62 15.94 13.42 6.55
N ASP A 63 15.62 12.29 7.20
CA ASP A 63 15.73 12.14 8.63
C ASP A 63 17.20 11.93 8.99
N LEU A 64 17.81 12.94 9.62
CA LEU A 64 19.25 13.06 9.88
C LEU A 64 19.83 11.96 10.80
N ASP A 65 19.01 11.02 11.29
CA ASP A 65 19.38 10.03 12.30
C ASP A 65 19.60 8.61 11.74
N SER A 66 19.24 8.34 10.47
CA SER A 66 19.51 7.04 9.85
C SER A 66 20.78 7.09 9.00
N ASN A 67 21.93 6.71 9.58
CA ASN A 67 23.17 6.42 8.85
C ASN A 67 23.08 5.19 7.93
N LEU A 68 21.88 4.68 7.64
CA LEU A 68 21.69 3.59 6.69
C LEU A 68 21.65 4.15 5.27
N PRO A 69 22.42 3.57 4.33
CA PRO A 69 22.30 3.94 2.93
C PRO A 69 20.87 3.62 2.47
N PRO A 70 20.26 4.49 1.65
CA PRO A 70 18.91 4.28 1.16
C PRO A 70 18.85 2.98 0.35
N GLN A 71 18.08 2.01 0.84
CA GLN A 71 18.03 0.67 0.25
C GLN A 71 16.98 0.60 -0.86
N PHE A 72 17.35 -0.01 -1.98
CA PHE A 72 16.39 -0.35 -3.04
C PHE A 72 15.54 -1.56 -2.62
N LYS A 73 14.22 -1.37 -2.62
CA LYS A 73 13.24 -2.44 -2.42
C LYS A 73 12.64 -2.85 -3.75
N LEU A 74 12.64 -4.15 -4.05
CA LEU A 74 11.97 -4.69 -5.25
C LEU A 74 10.44 -4.59 -5.07
N LEU A 75 9.77 -3.99 -6.06
CA LEU A 75 8.31 -3.86 -6.12
C LEU A 75 7.67 -4.94 -7.00
N GLY A 76 8.33 -5.29 -8.11
CA GLY A 76 7.82 -6.28 -9.05
C GLY A 76 8.52 -6.23 -10.39
N GLY A 77 7.88 -6.78 -11.42
CA GLY A 77 8.43 -6.85 -12.77
C GLY A 77 7.42 -6.46 -13.85
N LEU A 78 7.93 -5.95 -14.96
CA LEU A 78 7.21 -5.65 -16.20
C LEU A 78 7.79 -6.52 -17.33
N ASN A 79 6.92 -7.02 -18.20
CA ASN A 79 7.30 -7.79 -19.37
C ASN A 79 6.35 -7.46 -20.54
N ILE A 80 6.53 -8.13 -21.67
CA ILE A 80 5.71 -7.89 -22.86
C ILE A 80 4.21 -8.18 -22.64
N ASN A 81 3.89 -9.14 -21.76
CA ASN A 81 2.51 -9.49 -21.39
C ASN A 81 1.90 -8.53 -20.35
N LYS A 82 2.77 -7.89 -19.55
CA LYS A 82 2.42 -6.97 -18.47
C LYS A 82 3.27 -5.70 -18.58
N GLN A 83 2.82 -4.81 -19.45
CA GLN A 83 3.53 -3.58 -19.81
C GLN A 83 3.32 -2.45 -18.79
N SER A 84 2.42 -2.61 -17.82
CA SER A 84 2.16 -1.64 -16.78
C SER A 84 1.83 -2.30 -15.43
N ALA A 85 2.18 -1.64 -14.34
CA ALA A 85 1.84 -2.06 -12.99
C ALA A 85 1.64 -0.84 -12.08
N ILE A 86 0.75 -0.99 -11.09
CA ILE A 86 0.55 -0.01 -10.03
C ILE A 86 0.99 -0.67 -8.73
N TYR A 87 1.86 0.01 -7.99
CA TYR A 87 2.39 -0.44 -6.72
C TYR A 87 1.95 0.51 -5.61
N LYS A 88 1.43 -0.06 -4.52
CA LYS A 88 1.14 0.69 -3.31
C LYS A 88 2.44 0.94 -2.56
N ILE A 89 2.73 2.19 -2.26
CA ILE A 89 3.83 2.58 -1.39
C ILE A 89 3.25 3.00 -0.04
N ASN A 90 3.68 2.33 1.02
CA ASN A 90 3.38 2.77 2.38
C ASN A 90 4.60 3.57 2.83
N ALA A 91 4.67 4.84 2.45
CA ALA A 91 5.83 5.68 2.77
C ALA A 91 6.01 5.94 4.28
N LEU A 92 5.08 5.54 5.16
CA LEU A 92 5.08 5.97 6.58
C LEU A 92 4.64 4.91 7.62
N ASN A 93 4.77 3.61 7.32
CA ASN A 93 4.62 2.57 8.36
C ASN A 93 5.95 1.87 8.67
N SER A 94 7.07 2.59 8.61
CA SER A 94 8.19 2.27 9.49
C SER A 94 7.76 2.68 10.90
N THR A 95 6.88 1.88 11.52
CA THR A 95 6.81 1.82 12.96
C THR A 95 8.25 1.61 13.44
N PRO A 96 8.79 2.44 14.34
CA PRO A 96 9.99 2.04 15.04
C PRO A 96 9.66 0.68 15.65
N SER A 97 10.44 -0.33 15.32
CA SER A 97 10.39 -1.60 16.00
C SER A 97 10.65 -1.31 17.47
N ILE A 98 9.58 -1.14 18.25
CA ILE A 98 9.66 -1.13 19.70
C ILE A 98 10.24 -2.50 20.05
N LYS A 99 11.47 -2.46 20.55
CA LYS A 99 12.15 -3.61 21.11
C LYS A 99 11.24 -4.15 22.20
N GLU A 100 10.65 -5.29 21.93
CA GLU A 100 9.82 -6.05 22.85
C GLU A 100 10.69 -6.48 24.03
N ASN A 101 10.62 -5.74 25.13
CA ASN A 101 11.01 -6.15 26.49
C ASN A 101 10.69 -5.02 27.48
N GLN A 102 9.44 -4.89 27.91
CA GLN A 102 9.06 -4.84 29.33
C GLN A 102 7.56 -4.61 29.49
N ILE A 103 7.00 -5.42 30.37
CA ILE A 103 5.68 -5.30 30.97
C ILE A 103 5.76 -4.14 31.97
N ASP A 104 4.89 -3.14 31.87
CA ASP A 104 4.10 -2.59 32.99
C ASP A 104 3.39 -1.29 32.60
N ASP A 105 2.24 -1.12 33.23
CA ASP A 105 1.31 0.01 33.18
C ASP A 105 1.98 1.39 33.17
N ALA A 106 1.55 2.25 32.24
CA ALA A 106 1.45 3.69 32.48
C ALA A 106 0.63 4.37 31.37
N ASP A 107 -0.38 5.10 31.82
CA ASP A 107 -1.04 6.19 31.11
C ASP A 107 -0.07 7.02 30.25
N MET A 108 -0.49 7.37 29.03
CA MET A 108 -0.22 8.70 28.44
C MET A 108 -1.29 9.01 27.39
N ASP A 109 -2.32 9.69 27.86
CA ASP A 109 -3.09 10.66 27.08
C ASP A 109 -2.25 11.94 26.96
N MET A 110 -2.03 12.44 25.75
CA MET A 110 -1.85 13.86 25.46
C MET A 110 -1.80 14.06 23.95
N ASP A 111 -2.85 14.73 23.48
CA ASP A 111 -2.91 15.50 22.25
C ASP A 111 -1.59 16.26 22.03
N VAL A 112 -0.76 15.75 21.10
CA VAL A 112 0.35 16.53 20.56
C VAL A 112 -0.17 17.14 19.26
N GLU A 113 -0.69 18.36 19.37
CA GLU A 113 -0.69 19.31 18.26
C GLU A 113 0.77 19.50 17.82
N ASN A 114 1.25 18.60 16.96
CA ASN A 114 2.55 18.72 16.35
C ASN A 114 2.46 19.72 15.20
N GLU A 115 2.38 21.01 15.55
CA GLU A 115 2.69 22.15 14.68
C GLU A 115 4.19 22.20 14.31
N ASN A 116 4.77 21.04 13.99
CA ASN A 116 6.08 20.91 13.40
C ASN A 116 6.11 19.78 12.36
N THR A 117 5.01 19.58 11.63
CA THR A 117 5.05 18.89 10.33
C THR A 117 5.65 19.84 9.30
N SER A 118 6.91 20.26 9.53
CA SER A 118 7.77 20.74 8.45
C SER A 118 7.72 19.65 7.39
N GLY A 119 7.05 19.91 6.27
CA GLY A 119 6.75 18.91 5.26
C GLY A 119 8.02 18.18 4.88
N SER A 120 8.22 16.98 5.42
CA SER A 120 9.38 16.17 5.09
C SER A 120 9.23 15.84 3.62
N SER A 121 10.07 16.52 2.84
CA SER A 121 10.15 16.30 1.42
C SER A 121 11.04 15.09 1.24
N GLU A 122 10.44 14.01 0.79
CA GLU A 122 11.15 12.79 0.45
C GLU A 122 11.54 12.86 -1.03
N ASN A 123 12.70 12.30 -1.36
CA ASN A 123 13.06 12.05 -2.74
C ASN A 123 12.80 10.57 -3.02
N ILE A 124 11.97 10.28 -4.02
CA ILE A 124 11.69 8.91 -4.43
C ILE A 124 12.41 8.66 -5.76
N SER A 125 13.28 7.66 -5.75
CA SER A 125 13.94 7.16 -6.95
C SER A 125 13.37 5.79 -7.32
N ILE A 126 12.90 5.64 -8.55
CA ILE A 126 12.48 4.36 -9.11
C ILE A 126 13.61 3.85 -10.00
N GLY A 127 14.18 2.70 -9.64
CA GLY A 127 15.15 1.98 -10.45
C GLY A 127 14.47 0.92 -11.30
N ILE A 128 14.91 0.75 -12.54
CA ILE A 128 14.41 -0.27 -13.46
C ILE A 128 15.62 -1.03 -13.98
N SER A 129 15.71 -2.33 -13.73
CA SER A 129 16.77 -3.21 -14.25
C SER A 129 16.16 -4.22 -15.21
N ILE A 130 16.66 -4.28 -16.44
CA ILE A 130 16.24 -5.27 -17.44
C ILE A 130 17.11 -6.51 -17.24
N GLU A 131 16.50 -7.59 -16.78
CA GLU A 131 17.18 -8.86 -16.49
C GLU A 131 16.60 -9.99 -17.37
N PRO A 132 17.35 -11.05 -17.67
CA PRO A 132 16.81 -12.24 -18.31
C PRO A 132 15.66 -12.85 -17.51
N ASN A 133 14.69 -13.47 -18.21
CA ASN A 133 13.49 -14.02 -17.55
C ASN A 133 13.79 -15.03 -16.43
N ALA A 134 14.83 -15.86 -16.59
CA ALA A 134 15.21 -16.85 -15.59
C ALA A 134 15.58 -16.20 -14.23
N THR A 135 16.48 -15.21 -14.26
CA THR A 135 16.93 -14.51 -13.05
C THR A 135 15.85 -13.59 -12.47
N ALA A 136 15.07 -12.95 -13.34
CA ALA A 136 13.97 -12.07 -12.92
C ALA A 136 12.85 -12.84 -12.21
N GLN A 137 12.52 -14.04 -12.70
CA GLN A 137 11.49 -14.89 -12.11
C GLN A 137 11.87 -15.34 -10.71
N GLU A 138 13.13 -15.74 -10.49
CA GLU A 138 13.65 -16.11 -9.17
C GLU A 138 13.50 -14.98 -8.15
N GLN A 139 13.87 -13.74 -8.51
CA GLN A 139 13.73 -12.58 -7.62
C GLN A 139 12.26 -12.25 -7.33
N LEU A 140 11.40 -12.37 -8.34
CA LEU A 140 9.97 -12.11 -8.19
C LEU A 140 9.31 -13.16 -7.30
N ASP A 141 9.73 -14.42 -7.39
CA ASP A 141 9.20 -15.49 -6.55
C ASP A 141 9.69 -15.38 -5.10
N GLN A 142 10.93 -14.95 -4.87
CA GLN A 142 11.41 -14.58 -3.53
C GLN A 142 10.58 -13.42 -2.93
N LEU A 143 10.24 -12.40 -3.72
CA LEU A 143 9.39 -11.30 -3.27
C LEU A 143 7.99 -11.79 -2.87
N LYS A 144 7.39 -12.68 -3.67
CA LYS A 144 6.08 -13.29 -3.34
C LYS A 144 6.16 -14.10 -2.06
N GLN A 145 7.19 -14.91 -1.88
CA GLN A 145 7.41 -15.68 -0.64
C GLN A 145 7.55 -14.74 0.57
N ASN A 146 8.33 -13.66 0.45
CA ASN A 146 8.50 -12.69 1.53
C ASN A 146 7.18 -11.98 1.89
N MET A 147 6.37 -11.61 0.89
CA MET A 147 5.01 -11.09 1.10
C MET A 147 4.04 -12.11 1.72
N GLN A 148 4.34 -13.39 1.61
CA GLN A 148 3.51 -14.48 2.15
C GLN A 148 3.87 -14.84 3.60
N LEU A 149 5.08 -14.51 4.05
CA LEU A 149 5.55 -14.72 5.43
C LEU A 149 5.00 -13.68 6.44
N VAL A 150 4.39 -12.58 5.96
CA VAL A 150 3.72 -11.57 6.81
C VAL A 150 2.19 -11.75 6.81
N ARG A 151 1.67 -12.84 6.23
CA ARG A 151 0.24 -13.19 6.25
C ARG A 151 0.03 -14.44 7.13
N PRO A 152 -0.85 -14.40 8.14
CA PRO A 152 -1.35 -15.63 8.74
C PRO A 152 -2.06 -16.47 7.66
N ALA A 153 -1.83 -17.77 7.76
CA ALA A 153 -2.18 -18.88 6.87
C ALA A 153 -3.35 -18.75 5.84
N ALA A 154 -3.00 -19.19 4.62
CA ALA A 154 -3.79 -19.99 3.66
C ALA A 154 -5.10 -19.44 3.04
N VAL A 155 -5.01 -19.02 1.76
CA VAL A 155 -6.01 -19.35 0.72
C VAL A 155 -5.31 -19.46 -0.65
N PRO A 156 -5.65 -20.44 -1.52
CA PRO A 156 -5.01 -20.63 -2.82
C PRO A 156 -5.31 -19.46 -3.78
N GLN A 157 -4.26 -18.85 -4.33
CA GLN A 157 -4.37 -17.84 -5.40
C GLN A 157 -4.75 -18.53 -6.71
N THR A 158 -5.96 -18.28 -7.19
CA THR A 158 -6.29 -18.43 -8.62
C THR A 158 -5.84 -17.19 -9.38
N ASN A 159 -5.34 -17.45 -10.58
CA ASN A 159 -4.66 -16.53 -11.48
C ASN A 159 -5.51 -15.33 -11.94
N ASN A 160 -4.81 -14.22 -12.18
CA ASN A 160 -5.10 -13.08 -13.05
C ASN A 160 -6.51 -12.97 -13.69
N ALA A 161 -7.18 -11.86 -13.39
CA ALA A 161 -7.85 -11.06 -14.43
C ALA A 161 -7.88 -9.60 -13.99
N GLN A 162 -7.67 -8.70 -14.94
CA GLN A 162 -8.06 -7.28 -14.89
C GLN A 162 -9.31 -7.08 -14.01
N MET A 163 -9.25 -6.15 -13.06
CA MET A 163 -10.47 -5.59 -12.51
C MET A 163 -10.66 -4.16 -13.04
N PRO A 164 -11.78 -3.89 -13.74
CA PRO A 164 -12.22 -2.55 -14.07
C PRO A 164 -12.39 -1.73 -12.78
N VAL A 165 -12.17 -0.43 -12.90
CA VAL A 165 -12.63 0.55 -11.90
C VAL A 165 -14.11 0.27 -11.60
N GLY A 166 -14.42 -0.20 -10.40
CA GLY A 166 -15.81 -0.48 -9.97
C GLY A 166 -16.02 -1.73 -9.11
N VAL A 167 -15.04 -2.63 -8.96
CA VAL A 167 -15.21 -3.80 -8.08
C VAL A 167 -14.42 -3.61 -6.80
N ILE A 168 -15.12 -3.23 -5.73
CA ILE A 168 -14.54 -3.17 -4.39
C ILE A 168 -14.24 -4.60 -3.94
N ASP A 169 -12.96 -4.91 -3.71
CA ASP A 169 -12.54 -6.20 -3.15
C ASP A 169 -13.29 -6.45 -1.83
N HIS A 170 -13.98 -7.59 -1.73
CA HIS A 170 -14.78 -7.96 -0.57
C HIS A 170 -13.97 -7.93 0.73
N ASN A 171 -12.68 -8.27 0.66
CA ASN A 171 -11.78 -8.19 1.81
C ASN A 171 -11.47 -6.74 2.19
N TYR A 172 -11.29 -5.86 1.20
CA TYR A 172 -11.11 -4.44 1.44
C TYR A 172 -12.36 -3.84 2.09
N LEU A 173 -13.54 -4.19 1.59
CA LEU A 173 -14.82 -3.73 2.11
C LEU A 173 -15.10 -4.21 3.53
N ALA A 174 -14.79 -5.48 3.83
CA ALA A 174 -14.88 -6.02 5.18
C ALA A 174 -13.95 -5.28 6.15
N ASN A 175 -12.69 -5.05 5.75
CA ASN A 175 -11.73 -4.30 6.55
C ASN A 175 -12.15 -2.83 6.76
N LEU A 176 -12.69 -2.18 5.73
CA LEU A 176 -13.20 -0.81 5.83
C LEU A 176 -14.42 -0.74 6.75
N SER A 177 -15.37 -1.66 6.59
CA SER A 177 -16.57 -1.75 7.43
C SER A 177 -16.20 -1.94 8.90
N ASN A 178 -15.25 -2.84 9.19
CA ASN A 178 -14.75 -3.06 10.55
C ASN A 178 -14.13 -1.78 11.15
N LYS A 179 -13.36 -1.02 10.36
CA LYS A 179 -12.75 0.24 10.82
C LYS A 179 -13.80 1.33 11.08
N ILE A 180 -14.74 1.53 10.16
CA ILE A 180 -15.82 2.52 10.31
C ILE A 180 -16.63 2.23 11.58
N ILE A 181 -16.90 0.96 11.85
CA ILE A 181 -17.77 0.56 12.96
C ILE A 181 -17.02 0.57 14.30
N SER A 182 -15.74 0.23 14.31
CA SER A 182 -14.89 0.47 15.48
C SER A 182 -14.83 1.96 15.84
N ASN A 183 -14.70 2.84 14.84
CA ASN A 183 -14.71 4.28 15.07
C ASN A 183 -16.09 4.77 15.57
N ALA A 184 -17.18 4.29 14.96
CA ALA A 184 -18.54 4.62 15.39
C ALA A 184 -18.84 4.12 16.82
N TYR A 185 -18.38 2.91 17.18
CA TYR A 185 -18.52 2.39 18.54
C TYR A 185 -17.79 3.27 19.55
N ASN A 186 -16.54 3.65 19.27
CA ASN A 186 -15.75 4.54 20.14
C ASN A 186 -16.43 5.90 20.31
N PHE A 187 -17.02 6.44 19.24
CA PHE A 187 -17.79 7.68 19.30
C PHE A 187 -19.05 7.52 20.15
N LEU A 188 -19.86 6.49 19.89
CA LEU A 188 -21.12 6.24 20.60
C LEU A 188 -20.91 5.91 22.08
N SER A 189 -19.82 5.21 22.43
CA SER A 189 -19.45 4.96 23.83
C SER A 189 -19.18 6.25 24.61
N GLY A 190 -18.74 7.31 23.94
CA GLY A 190 -18.54 8.62 24.56
C GLY A 190 -19.82 9.36 24.94
N PHE A 191 -20.98 8.94 24.42
CA PHE A 191 -22.30 9.53 24.72
C PHE A 191 -23.19 8.62 25.59
N VAL A 192 -22.63 7.54 26.15
CA VAL A 192 -23.37 6.68 27.07
C VAL A 192 -23.50 7.41 28.40
N ASP A 193 -24.70 7.89 28.69
CA ASP A 193 -25.08 8.41 29.99
C ASP A 193 -25.85 7.36 30.80
N ASP A 194 -25.88 7.52 32.13
CA ASP A 194 -26.69 6.69 33.04
C ASP A 194 -28.20 6.77 32.74
N HIS A 195 -28.61 7.72 31.87
CA HIS A 195 -29.98 7.90 31.39
C HIS A 195 -30.33 6.98 30.19
N ASN A 196 -29.38 6.17 29.70
CA ASN A 196 -29.61 5.14 28.69
C ASN A 196 -30.21 5.70 27.39
N ASN A 197 -29.81 6.92 27.00
CA ASN A 197 -30.33 7.59 25.81
C ASN A 197 -29.84 6.96 24.49
N VAL A 198 -28.73 6.21 24.53
CA VAL A 198 -28.17 5.46 23.40
C VAL A 198 -28.01 3.98 23.78
N PRO A 199 -28.92 3.08 23.35
CA PRO A 199 -28.78 1.66 23.68
C PRO A 199 -27.74 1.00 22.77
N ILE A 200 -26.48 0.93 23.23
CA ILE A 200 -25.37 0.24 22.53
C ILE A 200 -25.73 -1.20 22.17
N SER A 201 -26.52 -1.89 23.00
CA SER A 201 -27.00 -3.24 22.70
C SER A 201 -27.76 -3.36 21.37
N ARG A 202 -28.50 -2.32 20.97
CA ARG A 202 -29.19 -2.28 19.67
C ARG A 202 -28.23 -2.11 18.51
N PHE A 203 -27.11 -1.42 18.74
CA PHE A 203 -26.04 -1.29 17.76
C PHE A 203 -25.31 -2.62 17.55
N ASP A 204 -25.03 -3.36 18.63
CA ASP A 204 -24.42 -4.69 18.55
C ASP A 204 -25.30 -5.71 17.80
N ASP A 205 -26.61 -5.68 18.08
CA ASP A 205 -27.60 -6.49 17.37
C ASP A 205 -27.66 -6.14 15.88
N TRP A 206 -27.67 -4.86 15.55
CA TRP A 206 -27.65 -4.37 14.17
C TRP A 206 -26.36 -4.79 13.46
N TRP A 207 -25.21 -4.64 14.10
CA TRP A 207 -23.91 -4.98 13.53
C TRP A 207 -23.78 -6.48 13.24
N THR A 208 -24.26 -7.32 14.15
CA THR A 208 -24.27 -8.77 13.95
C THR A 208 -25.14 -9.16 12.75
N LYS A 209 -26.31 -8.54 12.60
CA LYS A 209 -27.19 -8.73 11.44
C LYS A 209 -26.55 -8.22 10.15
N PHE A 210 -25.86 -7.09 10.19
CA PHE A 210 -25.15 -6.54 9.04
C PHE A 210 -24.02 -7.46 8.57
N LYS A 211 -23.17 -7.96 9.47
CA LYS A 211 -22.12 -8.95 9.14
C LYS A 211 -22.71 -10.20 8.49
N GLY A 212 -23.81 -10.72 9.04
CA GLY A 212 -24.50 -11.87 8.46
C GLY A 212 -25.05 -11.60 7.05
N LYS A 213 -25.58 -10.39 6.80
CA LYS A 213 -26.08 -10.02 5.47
C LYS A 213 -24.96 -9.80 4.45
N VAL A 214 -23.88 -9.12 4.82
CA VAL A 214 -22.72 -8.90 3.95
C VAL A 214 -21.99 -10.20 3.61
N ALA A 215 -21.90 -11.14 4.57
CA ALA A 215 -21.32 -12.45 4.32
C ALA A 215 -22.16 -13.33 3.37
N ASN A 216 -23.49 -13.19 3.41
CA ASN A 216 -24.40 -14.02 2.62
C ASN A 216 -24.76 -13.42 1.25
N ASP A 217 -24.76 -12.09 1.12
CA ASP A 217 -25.06 -11.40 -0.13
C ASP A 217 -23.92 -10.45 -0.53
N PRO A 218 -23.09 -10.84 -1.51
CA PRO A 218 -21.99 -10.02 -2.03
C PRO A 218 -22.43 -8.69 -2.67
N LYS A 219 -23.71 -8.54 -3.06
CA LYS A 219 -24.27 -7.32 -3.66
C LYS A 219 -25.12 -6.50 -2.68
N PHE A 220 -25.16 -6.90 -1.41
CA PHE A 220 -26.01 -6.26 -0.39
C PHE A 220 -25.85 -4.74 -0.35
N LEU A 221 -24.62 -4.24 -0.46
CA LEU A 221 -24.31 -2.81 -0.40
C LEU A 221 -24.60 -2.05 -1.69
N ASP A 222 -24.49 -2.71 -2.85
CA ASP A 222 -24.85 -2.11 -4.14
C ASP A 222 -26.36 -1.86 -4.24
N ASN A 223 -27.16 -2.65 -3.53
CA ASN A 223 -28.62 -2.52 -3.48
C ASN A 223 -29.11 -1.47 -2.45
N MET A 224 -28.21 -0.85 -1.67
CA MET A 224 -28.56 0.16 -0.66
C MET A 224 -28.43 1.61 -1.14
N VAL A 225 -27.85 1.83 -2.33
CA VAL A 225 -27.74 3.15 -2.99
C VAL A 225 -28.81 3.26 -4.07
#